data_AF-A0AA38NUE5-F1
#
_entry.id   AF-A0AA38NUE5-F1
#
_cell.length_a   1.000
_cell.length_b   1.000
_cell.length_c   1.000
_cell.angle_alpha   90.00
_cell.angle_beta   90.00
_cell.angle_gamma   90.00
#
_symmetry.space_group_name_H-M   'P 1'
#
loop_
_entity.id
_entity.type
_entity.pdbx_description
1 polymer ?
#
loop_
_entity_poly.entity_id
_entity_poly.type
_entity_poly.pdbx_seq_one_letter_code
_entity_poly.pdbx_strand_id
1 'polypeptide(L)'
;LLKRNQKQIDSDAHRYRTAWSALERIRGSGNSGWNQLKSSDVRMMDGGEDRALGMERKRIGRKKKEAEAAGQASESNILDLCDRNPADAEEIDDRTSLQRARNGVGEGFRETSWIWKEGGNGNLIDNEALEEFMRVEWSKAYSRVQRWSEELGLIEEERRRVLVTLEHEALQWEGRQVYEGPLAATSTDTHLEGVRAYALSQAHLYRQIAWNFRRMWETSDSSEEVEDLEEVGEMDSASEDEEEDEAGIFGEDDIADVPDE
;
A
#
# COMPACT_ATOMS: atom_id res chain seq x y z
N LEU A 1 -26.30 0.71 4.62
CA LEU A 1 -25.25 0.68 3.57
C LEU A 1 -25.01 -0.75 3.06
N LEU A 2 -24.71 -1.72 3.92
CA LEU A 2 -24.49 -3.13 3.54
C LEU A 2 -25.61 -3.77 2.69
N LYS A 3 -26.89 -3.61 3.07
CA LYS A 3 -28.04 -4.13 2.30
C LYS A 3 -28.18 -3.54 0.88
N ARG A 4 -27.66 -2.33 0.64
CA ARG A 4 -27.68 -1.68 -0.67
C ARG A 4 -26.59 -2.26 -1.56
N ASN A 5 -25.39 -2.42 -1.02
CA ASN A 5 -24.26 -3.02 -1.73
C ASN A 5 -24.55 -4.48 -2.10
N GLN A 6 -25.13 -5.27 -1.18
CA GLN A 6 -25.52 -6.66 -1.48
C GLN A 6 -26.51 -6.74 -2.65
N LYS A 7 -27.55 -5.90 -2.65
CA LYS A 7 -28.52 -5.84 -3.75
C LYS A 7 -27.87 -5.49 -5.10
N GLN A 8 -26.85 -4.63 -5.06
CA GLN A 8 -26.13 -4.24 -6.26
C GLN A 8 -25.27 -5.41 -6.77
N ILE A 9 -24.53 -6.07 -5.89
CA ILE A 9 -23.76 -7.29 -6.19
C ILE A 9 -24.67 -8.37 -6.79
N ASP A 10 -25.82 -8.63 -6.18
CA ASP A 10 -26.77 -9.64 -6.67
C ASP A 10 -27.32 -9.26 -8.07
N SER A 11 -27.61 -7.97 -8.29
CA SER A 11 -28.08 -7.45 -9.57
C SER A 11 -27.03 -7.57 -10.67
N ASP A 12 -25.77 -7.23 -10.36
CA ASP A 12 -24.66 -7.31 -11.29
C ASP A 12 -24.31 -8.78 -11.59
N ALA A 13 -24.30 -9.66 -10.58
CA ALA A 13 -24.11 -11.09 -10.76
C ALA A 13 -25.21 -11.72 -11.62
N HIS A 14 -26.48 -11.33 -11.41
CA HIS A 14 -27.58 -11.79 -12.25
C HIS A 14 -27.44 -11.31 -13.69
N ARG A 15 -27.07 -10.04 -13.91
CA ARG A 15 -26.81 -9.48 -15.24
C ARG A 15 -25.68 -10.21 -15.97
N TYR A 16 -24.59 -10.54 -15.28
CA TYR A 16 -23.51 -11.33 -15.86
C TYR A 16 -24.00 -12.72 -16.29
N ARG A 17 -24.72 -13.45 -15.41
CA ARG A 17 -25.22 -14.80 -15.71
C ARG A 17 -26.19 -14.81 -16.90
N THR A 18 -27.08 -13.83 -17.00
CA THR A 18 -28.01 -13.71 -18.13
C THR A 18 -27.26 -13.42 -19.42
N ALA A 19 -26.32 -12.48 -19.41
CA ALA A 19 -25.48 -12.16 -20.56
C ALA A 19 -24.63 -13.36 -21.01
N TRP A 20 -24.00 -14.07 -20.06
CA TRP A 20 -23.21 -15.27 -20.33
C TRP A 20 -24.06 -16.37 -20.99
N SER A 21 -25.27 -16.62 -20.47
CA SER A 21 -26.19 -17.61 -21.07
C SER A 21 -26.64 -17.22 -22.48
N ALA A 22 -26.83 -15.93 -22.75
CA ALA A 22 -27.17 -15.44 -24.08
C ALA A 22 -25.98 -15.59 -25.04
N LEU A 23 -24.77 -15.28 -24.58
CA LEU A 23 -23.53 -15.43 -25.33
C LEU A 23 -23.28 -16.90 -25.71
N GLU A 24 -23.50 -17.83 -24.78
CA GLU A 24 -23.36 -19.27 -25.02
C GLU A 24 -24.35 -19.76 -26.09
N ARG A 25 -25.60 -19.28 -26.07
CA ARG A 25 -26.58 -19.59 -27.13
C ARG A 25 -26.16 -19.09 -28.51
N ILE A 26 -25.46 -17.95 -28.58
CA ILE A 26 -25.02 -17.35 -29.86
C ILE A 26 -23.76 -18.04 -30.40
N ARG A 27 -22.77 -18.31 -29.55
CA ARG A 27 -21.46 -18.86 -29.95
C ARG A 27 -21.39 -20.39 -29.96
N GLY A 28 -22.37 -21.07 -29.37
CA GLY A 28 -22.34 -22.52 -29.17
C GLY A 28 -21.70 -22.90 -27.84
N SER A 29 -22.10 -24.06 -27.31
CA SER A 29 -21.65 -24.55 -26.00
C SER A 29 -20.14 -24.69 -25.95
N GLY A 30 -19.51 -24.10 -24.93
CA GLY A 30 -18.07 -24.18 -24.67
C GLY A 30 -17.18 -23.19 -25.41
N ASN A 31 -17.70 -22.33 -26.29
CA ASN A 31 -16.89 -21.36 -27.07
C ASN A 31 -17.10 -19.89 -26.65
N SER A 32 -17.64 -19.66 -25.45
CA SER A 32 -17.88 -18.31 -24.93
C SER A 32 -16.57 -17.56 -24.64
N GLY A 33 -15.51 -18.28 -24.26
CA GLY A 33 -14.22 -17.68 -23.88
C GLY A 33 -14.28 -16.88 -22.58
N TRP A 34 -15.33 -17.05 -21.78
CA TRP A 34 -15.57 -16.44 -20.46
C TRP A 34 -16.07 -17.50 -19.48
N ASN A 35 -15.60 -17.46 -18.23
CA ASN A 35 -16.03 -18.41 -17.19
C ASN A 35 -17.48 -18.18 -16.75
N GLN A 36 -18.19 -19.28 -16.44
CA GLN A 36 -19.52 -19.22 -15.84
C GLN A 36 -19.43 -18.75 -14.38
N LEU A 37 -20.13 -17.67 -14.04
CA LEU A 37 -20.13 -17.12 -12.67
C LEU A 37 -20.95 -17.97 -11.71
N LYS A 38 -20.27 -18.70 -10.83
CA LYS A 38 -20.88 -19.48 -9.75
C LYS A 38 -21.21 -18.57 -8.57
N SER A 39 -22.08 -19.03 -7.67
CA SER A 39 -22.37 -18.31 -6.41
C SER A 39 -21.14 -18.24 -5.50
N SER A 40 -20.27 -19.25 -5.52
CA SER A 40 -19.01 -19.32 -4.78
C SER A 40 -17.93 -18.35 -5.26
N ASP A 41 -18.08 -17.80 -6.47
CA ASP A 41 -17.08 -16.89 -7.03
C ASP A 41 -17.25 -15.46 -6.54
N VAL A 42 -18.49 -15.10 -6.16
CA VAL A 42 -18.86 -13.80 -5.57
C VAL A 42 -18.80 -13.97 -4.05
N ARG A 43 -17.60 -13.85 -3.52
CA ARG A 43 -17.32 -14.03 -2.08
C ARG A 43 -16.55 -12.85 -1.52
N MET A 44 -16.62 -12.71 -0.20
CA MET A 44 -15.81 -11.74 0.54
C MET A 44 -14.39 -12.28 0.65
N MET A 45 -13.37 -11.42 0.48
CA MET A 45 -11.94 -11.82 0.51
C MET A 45 -11.47 -12.37 1.87
N ASP A 46 -12.28 -12.19 2.92
CA ASP A 46 -12.04 -12.64 4.29
C ASP A 46 -12.73 -13.97 4.65
N GLY A 47 -13.68 -14.43 3.83
CA GLY A 47 -14.32 -15.74 4.00
C GLY A 47 -13.30 -16.83 3.70
N GLY A 48 -12.98 -17.70 4.68
CA GLY A 48 -11.95 -18.74 4.62
C GLY A 48 -12.08 -19.83 3.54
N GLU A 49 -12.80 -19.56 2.46
CA GLU A 49 -12.94 -20.36 1.24
C GLU A 49 -11.75 -20.20 0.28
N ASP A 50 -10.93 -19.16 0.45
CA ASP A 50 -9.71 -18.96 -0.36
C ASP A 50 -8.61 -19.95 0.06
N ARG A 51 -8.21 -20.83 -0.86
CA ARG A 51 -7.13 -21.79 -0.63
C ARG A 51 -5.79 -21.07 -0.48
N ALA A 52 -4.95 -21.59 0.42
CA ALA A 52 -3.58 -21.12 0.57
C ALA A 52 -2.68 -21.61 -0.60
N LEU A 53 -2.46 -20.77 -1.62
CA LEU A 53 -1.54 -21.00 -2.76
C LEU A 53 -0.07 -21.16 -2.35
N GLY A 54 0.28 -20.85 -1.10
CA GLY A 54 1.65 -20.96 -0.60
C GLY A 54 2.25 -22.36 -0.73
N MET A 55 1.42 -23.40 -0.57
CA MET A 55 1.85 -24.79 -0.67
C MET A 55 2.17 -25.15 -2.13
N GLU A 56 1.34 -24.72 -3.07
CA GLU A 56 1.52 -25.05 -4.50
C GLU A 56 2.70 -24.29 -5.12
N ARG A 57 2.89 -23.00 -4.78
CA ARG A 57 4.08 -22.25 -5.22
C ARG A 57 5.38 -22.82 -4.65
N LYS A 58 5.39 -23.23 -3.38
CA LYS A 58 6.55 -23.91 -2.77
C LYS A 58 6.81 -25.27 -3.42
N ARG A 59 5.76 -26.01 -3.78
CA ARG A 59 5.88 -27.32 -4.46
C ARG A 59 6.39 -27.18 -5.90
N ILE A 60 5.91 -26.17 -6.63
CA ILE A 60 6.40 -25.82 -7.97
C ILE A 60 7.85 -25.34 -7.90
N GLY A 61 8.19 -24.47 -6.94
CA GLY A 61 9.56 -24.00 -6.73
C GLY A 61 10.52 -25.13 -6.34
N ARG A 62 10.07 -26.05 -5.48
CA ARG A 62 10.82 -27.26 -5.09
C ARG A 62 11.01 -28.21 -6.28
N LYS A 63 9.95 -28.50 -7.03
CA LYS A 63 10.05 -29.32 -8.26
C LYS A 63 10.93 -28.67 -9.32
N LYS A 64 10.88 -27.35 -9.49
CA LYS A 64 11.73 -26.61 -10.42
C LYS A 64 13.20 -26.71 -9.99
N LYS A 65 13.51 -26.52 -8.71
CA LYS A 65 14.85 -26.75 -8.14
C LYS A 65 15.32 -28.19 -8.30
N GLU A 66 14.44 -29.17 -8.06
CA GLU A 66 14.75 -30.60 -8.21
C GLU A 66 14.98 -30.98 -9.69
N ALA A 67 14.23 -30.39 -10.63
CA ALA A 67 14.42 -30.58 -12.07
C ALA A 67 15.70 -29.90 -12.59
N GLU A 68 16.01 -28.70 -12.10
CA GLU A 68 17.27 -27.99 -12.37
C GLU A 68 18.48 -28.76 -11.81
N ALA A 69 18.36 -29.35 -10.61
CA ALA A 69 19.38 -30.20 -10.01
C ALA A 69 19.54 -31.56 -10.73
N ALA A 70 18.47 -32.08 -11.34
CA ALA A 70 18.49 -33.35 -12.09
C ALA A 70 18.96 -33.19 -13.55
N GLY A 71 19.29 -31.98 -14.00
CA GLY A 71 19.84 -31.74 -15.34
C GLY A 71 18.89 -32.01 -16.52
N GLN A 72 17.58 -32.10 -16.26
CA GLN A 72 16.57 -32.33 -17.29
C GLN A 72 15.90 -31.02 -17.68
N ALA A 73 16.34 -30.42 -18.78
CA ALA A 73 15.55 -29.43 -19.49
C ALA A 73 14.45 -30.16 -20.27
N SER A 74 13.20 -30.10 -19.82
CA SER A 74 12.08 -30.58 -20.63
C SER A 74 10.90 -29.62 -20.55
N GLU A 75 10.66 -28.93 -21.67
CA GLU A 75 9.33 -28.48 -22.07
C GLU A 75 8.37 -29.68 -22.05
N SER A 76 7.35 -29.67 -21.18
CA SER A 76 6.06 -30.28 -21.51
C SER A 76 5.00 -30.04 -20.43
N ASN A 77 3.88 -29.47 -20.88
CA ASN A 77 2.48 -29.68 -20.46
C ASN A 77 2.15 -29.67 -18.95
N ILE A 78 1.69 -28.52 -18.49
CA ILE A 78 0.85 -28.31 -17.30
C ILE A 78 -0.59 -28.73 -17.64
N LEU A 79 -0.86 -30.03 -17.77
CA LEU A 79 -2.22 -30.52 -17.95
C LEU A 79 -2.33 -31.98 -17.54
N ASP A 80 -2.10 -32.26 -16.26
CA ASP A 80 -2.81 -33.36 -15.61
C ASP A 80 -2.70 -33.28 -14.08
N LEU A 81 -3.61 -33.96 -13.40
CA LEU A 81 -3.75 -34.16 -11.94
C LEU A 81 -4.79 -33.30 -11.22
N CYS A 82 -6.02 -33.37 -11.70
CA CYS A 82 -7.22 -33.26 -10.85
C CYS A 82 -7.90 -34.63 -10.74
N ASP A 83 -7.27 -35.63 -10.12
CA ASP A 83 -8.03 -36.74 -9.52
C ASP A 83 -7.22 -37.49 -8.47
N ARG A 84 -7.46 -37.20 -7.19
CA ARG A 84 -7.17 -38.14 -6.10
C ARG A 84 -8.12 -37.90 -4.94
N ASN A 85 -8.99 -38.88 -4.70
CA ASN A 85 -9.87 -38.95 -3.55
C ASN A 85 -9.06 -39.02 -2.24
N PRO A 86 -9.40 -38.23 -1.21
CA PRO A 86 -8.76 -38.29 0.09
C PRO A 86 -9.53 -39.27 0.97
N ALA A 87 -9.29 -40.57 0.80
CA ALA A 87 -9.98 -41.59 1.60
C ALA A 87 -9.12 -42.19 2.72
N ASP A 88 -7.80 -41.96 2.75
CA ASP A 88 -6.94 -42.54 3.77
C ASP A 88 -5.97 -41.47 4.32
N ALA A 89 -6.36 -40.81 5.41
CA ALA A 89 -5.49 -39.96 6.21
C ALA A 89 -5.89 -40.10 7.69
N GLU A 90 -5.42 -41.18 8.32
CA GLU A 90 -5.33 -41.24 9.77
C GLU A 90 -4.01 -40.63 10.25
N GLU A 91 -4.08 -40.04 11.44
CA GLU A 91 -3.03 -39.41 12.25
C GLU A 91 -2.72 -37.92 11.95
N ILE A 92 -3.23 -37.04 12.82
CA ILE A 92 -3.03 -35.59 12.79
C ILE A 92 -1.86 -35.26 13.75
N ASP A 93 -0.70 -34.94 13.19
CA ASP A 93 0.50 -34.48 13.90
C ASP A 93 0.43 -32.97 14.21
N ASP A 94 0.66 -32.57 15.47
CA ASP A 94 0.51 -31.21 15.98
C ASP A 94 1.46 -30.18 15.32
N ARG A 95 2.59 -30.61 14.72
CA ARG A 95 3.44 -29.73 13.87
C ARG A 95 2.69 -29.22 12.63
N THR A 96 1.76 -30.01 12.09
CA THR A 96 0.96 -29.61 10.93
C THR A 96 -0.08 -28.54 11.29
N SER A 97 -0.51 -28.47 12.55
CA SER A 97 -1.49 -27.50 13.07
C SER A 97 -0.93 -26.09 13.10
N LEU A 98 0.28 -25.91 13.66
CA LEU A 98 0.96 -24.60 13.70
C LEU A 98 1.35 -24.11 12.30
N GLN A 99 1.73 -25.02 11.40
CA GLN A 99 2.06 -24.67 10.03
C GLN A 99 0.83 -24.30 9.20
N ARG A 100 -0.32 -24.95 9.46
CA ARG A 100 -1.62 -24.59 8.89
C ARG A 100 -2.12 -23.23 9.42
N ALA A 101 -1.93 -22.97 10.71
CA ALA A 101 -2.24 -21.68 11.33
C ALA A 101 -1.37 -20.55 10.74
N ARG A 102 -0.04 -20.75 10.66
CA ARG A 102 0.90 -19.78 10.07
C ARG A 102 0.60 -19.50 8.59
N ASN A 103 0.20 -20.52 7.82
CA ASN A 103 -0.19 -20.37 6.41
C ASN A 103 -1.59 -19.70 6.23
N GLY A 104 -2.43 -19.68 7.26
CA GLY A 104 -3.75 -19.03 7.23
C GLY A 104 -3.73 -17.53 7.57
N VAL A 105 -2.65 -17.06 8.20
CA VAL A 105 -2.55 -15.68 8.72
C VAL A 105 -1.96 -14.69 7.70
N GLY A 106 -1.26 -15.16 6.66
CA GLY A 106 -0.72 -14.28 5.61
C GLY A 106 -1.68 -14.07 4.43
N GLU A 107 -2.06 -12.81 4.15
CA GLU A 107 -2.91 -12.47 3.00
C GLU A 107 -2.28 -12.85 1.65
N GLY A 108 -0.95 -12.85 1.55
CA GLY A 108 -0.20 -13.23 0.35
C GLY A 108 -0.31 -14.71 -0.06
N PHE A 109 -0.94 -15.54 0.78
CA PHE A 109 -1.17 -16.95 0.47
C PHE A 109 -2.56 -17.23 -0.11
N ARG A 110 -3.51 -16.28 -0.14
CA ARG A 110 -4.90 -16.56 -0.58
C ARG A 110 -5.05 -16.58 -2.10
N GLU A 111 -5.81 -17.53 -2.63
CA GLU A 111 -6.23 -17.53 -4.03
C GLU A 111 -7.41 -16.56 -4.24
N THR A 112 -7.13 -15.42 -4.90
CA THR A 112 -8.19 -14.48 -5.29
C THR A 112 -9.12 -15.11 -6.33
N SER A 113 -10.42 -14.78 -6.24
CA SER A 113 -11.42 -15.23 -7.22
C SER A 113 -11.01 -14.87 -8.65
N TRP A 114 -11.33 -15.73 -9.61
CA TRP A 114 -10.96 -15.54 -11.03
C TRP A 114 -11.54 -14.24 -11.61
N ILE A 115 -12.59 -13.69 -11.02
CA ILE A 115 -13.20 -12.39 -11.38
C ILE A 115 -12.16 -11.26 -11.27
N TRP A 116 -11.19 -11.40 -10.36
CA TRP A 116 -10.10 -10.44 -10.14
C TRP A 116 -8.82 -10.80 -10.91
N LYS A 117 -8.82 -11.91 -11.66
CA LYS A 117 -7.73 -12.30 -12.55
C LYS A 117 -8.04 -11.75 -13.95
N GLU A 118 -7.04 -11.16 -14.60
CA GLU A 118 -7.21 -10.56 -15.92
C GLU A 118 -7.53 -11.63 -16.98
N GLY A 119 -8.33 -11.26 -18.00
CA GLY A 119 -8.73 -12.18 -19.08
C GLY A 119 -10.00 -13.02 -18.82
N GLY A 120 -10.69 -12.85 -17.69
CA GLY A 120 -12.03 -13.43 -17.45
C GLY A 120 -12.10 -14.97 -17.37
N ASN A 121 -10.97 -15.64 -17.57
CA ASN A 121 -10.85 -17.09 -17.62
C ASN A 121 -10.03 -17.66 -16.45
N GLY A 122 -9.46 -16.79 -15.61
CA GLY A 122 -8.64 -17.20 -14.47
C GLY A 122 -7.25 -17.70 -14.84
N ASN A 123 -6.86 -17.60 -16.12
CA ASN A 123 -5.52 -17.92 -16.60
C ASN A 123 -4.53 -16.84 -16.14
N LEU A 124 -3.26 -17.24 -15.99
CA LEU A 124 -2.16 -16.30 -15.75
C LEU A 124 -2.05 -15.34 -16.94
N ILE A 125 -1.77 -14.07 -16.63
CA ILE A 125 -1.53 -13.00 -17.62
C ILE A 125 -0.45 -13.49 -18.59
N ASP A 126 -0.66 -13.30 -19.89
CA ASP A 126 0.38 -13.56 -20.88
C ASP A 126 1.61 -12.69 -20.58
N ASN A 127 2.81 -13.22 -20.76
CA ASN A 127 4.02 -12.51 -20.34
C ASN A 127 4.13 -11.13 -21.00
N GLU A 128 3.67 -11.01 -22.25
CA GLU A 128 3.62 -9.74 -22.99
C GLU A 128 2.67 -8.70 -22.33
N ALA A 129 1.48 -9.13 -21.90
CA ALA A 129 0.52 -8.25 -21.22
C ALA A 129 1.01 -7.85 -19.82
N LEU A 130 1.71 -8.75 -19.12
CA LEU A 130 2.34 -8.44 -17.83
C LEU A 130 3.46 -7.40 -18.02
N GLU A 131 4.28 -7.53 -19.05
CA GLU A 131 5.32 -6.56 -19.39
C GLU A 131 4.75 -5.19 -19.77
N GLU A 132 3.62 -5.14 -20.46
CA GLU A 132 2.92 -3.89 -20.75
C GLU A 132 2.36 -3.25 -19.48
N PHE A 133 1.71 -4.03 -18.61
CA PHE A 133 1.22 -3.57 -17.31
C PHE A 133 2.37 -3.00 -16.45
N MET A 134 3.48 -3.72 -16.36
CA MET A 134 4.67 -3.27 -15.62
C MET A 134 5.23 -1.97 -16.20
N ARG A 135 5.29 -1.82 -17.53
CA ARG A 135 5.73 -0.57 -18.18
C ARG A 135 4.82 0.60 -17.84
N VAL A 136 3.50 0.39 -17.83
CA VAL A 136 2.53 1.42 -17.47
C VAL A 136 2.66 1.81 -16.00
N GLU A 137 2.73 0.84 -15.09
CA GLU A 137 2.89 1.11 -13.66
C GLU A 137 4.23 1.77 -13.35
N TRP A 138 5.32 1.36 -14.00
CA TRP A 138 6.61 2.02 -13.89
C TRP A 138 6.53 3.48 -14.38
N SER A 139 5.90 3.72 -15.53
CA SER A 139 5.74 5.07 -16.07
C SER A 139 4.91 5.97 -15.14
N LYS A 140 3.87 5.42 -14.50
CA LYS A 140 3.07 6.12 -13.48
C LYS A 140 3.93 6.43 -12.25
N ALA A 141 4.63 5.44 -11.71
CA ALA A 141 5.49 5.62 -10.54
C ALA A 141 6.59 6.66 -10.82
N TYR A 142 7.26 6.54 -11.97
CA TYR A 142 8.26 7.50 -12.44
C TYR A 142 7.68 8.92 -12.53
N SER A 143 6.51 9.09 -13.14
CA SER A 143 5.85 10.40 -13.23
C SER A 143 5.48 11.01 -11.87
N ARG A 144 5.16 10.17 -10.87
CA ARG A 144 4.89 10.62 -9.50
C ARG A 144 6.17 11.08 -8.81
N VAL A 145 7.26 10.32 -8.96
CA VAL A 145 8.56 10.69 -8.41
C VAL A 145 9.04 12.01 -9.03
N GLN A 146 8.98 12.16 -10.34
CA GLN A 146 9.37 13.41 -11.02
C GLN A 146 8.54 14.60 -10.53
N ARG A 147 7.21 14.45 -10.45
CA ARG A 147 6.33 15.49 -9.90
C ARG A 147 6.67 15.82 -8.45
N TRP A 148 6.92 14.81 -7.62
CA TRP A 148 7.30 15.01 -6.22
C TRP A 148 8.60 15.79 -6.11
N SER A 149 9.61 15.47 -6.92
CA SER A 149 10.87 16.22 -6.97
C SER A 149 10.65 17.69 -7.38
N GLU A 150 9.76 17.96 -8.34
CA GLU A 150 9.37 19.33 -8.69
C GLU A 150 8.65 20.05 -7.54
N GLU A 151 7.71 19.36 -6.88
CA GLU A 151 6.94 19.89 -5.75
C GLU A 151 7.84 20.25 -4.57
N LEU A 152 8.86 19.45 -4.26
CA LEU A 152 9.84 19.78 -3.23
C LEU A 152 10.55 21.11 -3.50
N GLY A 153 11.03 21.31 -4.74
CA GLY A 153 11.66 22.57 -5.14
C GLY A 153 10.68 23.76 -5.13
N LEU A 154 9.40 23.52 -5.49
CA LEU A 154 8.36 24.55 -5.41
C LEU A 154 8.06 24.97 -3.96
N ILE A 155 7.99 24.01 -3.03
CA ILE A 155 7.75 24.26 -1.61
C ILE A 155 8.90 25.07 -1.01
N GLU A 156 10.15 24.74 -1.35
CA GLU A 156 11.31 25.50 -0.88
C GLU A 156 11.24 26.96 -1.33
N GLU A 157 10.94 27.20 -2.62
CA GLU A 157 10.75 28.55 -3.13
C GLU A 157 9.52 29.25 -2.54
N GLU A 158 8.44 28.52 -2.25
CA GLU A 158 7.26 29.09 -1.60
C GLU A 158 7.58 29.55 -0.18
N ARG A 159 8.30 28.74 0.61
CA ARG A 159 8.80 29.12 1.95
C ARG A 159 9.61 30.42 1.86
N ARG A 160 10.55 30.49 0.92
CA ARG A 160 11.38 31.69 0.70
C ARG A 160 10.53 32.92 0.32
N ARG A 161 9.58 32.76 -0.61
CA ARG A 161 8.70 33.84 -1.08
C ARG A 161 7.74 34.35 -0.01
N VAL A 162 7.25 33.47 0.86
CA VAL A 162 6.40 33.86 2.00
C VAL A 162 7.15 34.85 2.90
N LEU A 163 8.41 34.59 3.27
CA LEU A 163 9.20 35.52 4.09
C LEU A 163 9.40 36.87 3.40
N VAL A 164 9.75 36.85 2.11
CA VAL A 164 9.96 38.08 1.32
C VAL A 164 8.68 38.90 1.23
N THR A 165 7.54 38.22 1.03
CA THR A 165 6.22 38.87 0.94
C THR A 165 5.84 39.51 2.27
N LEU A 166 6.05 38.80 3.40
CA LEU A 166 5.76 39.35 4.73
C LEU A 166 6.64 40.57 5.05
N GLU A 167 7.92 40.56 4.68
CA GLU A 167 8.79 41.73 4.85
C GLU A 167 8.36 42.88 3.94
N HIS A 168 7.96 42.57 2.70
CA HIS A 168 7.43 43.57 1.77
C HIS A 168 6.18 44.24 2.35
N GLU A 169 5.21 43.45 2.86
CA GLU A 169 4.02 43.97 3.51
C GLU A 169 4.36 44.82 4.75
N ALA A 170 5.34 44.39 5.56
CA ALA A 170 5.80 45.19 6.71
C ALA A 170 6.33 46.57 6.27
N LEU A 171 7.14 46.63 5.20
CA LEU A 171 7.61 47.88 4.62
C LEU A 171 6.47 48.73 4.04
N GLN A 172 5.45 48.09 3.43
CA GLN A 172 4.26 48.81 2.97
C GLN A 172 3.50 49.45 4.14
N TRP A 173 3.41 48.79 5.29
CA TRP A 173 2.80 49.36 6.50
C TRP A 173 3.63 50.50 7.09
N GLU A 174 4.96 50.42 7.08
CA GLU A 174 5.83 51.53 7.51
C GLU A 174 5.67 52.76 6.63
N GLY A 175 5.51 52.58 5.32
CA GLY A 175 5.21 53.68 4.39
C GLY A 175 3.87 54.37 4.64
N ARG A 176 2.92 53.70 5.33
CA ARG A 176 1.56 54.19 5.61
C ARG A 176 1.44 54.95 6.94
N GLN A 177 2.55 55.31 7.58
CA GLN A 177 2.54 56.11 8.81
C GLN A 177 1.94 57.52 8.60
N VAL A 178 1.95 58.02 7.37
CA VAL A 178 1.33 59.32 7.03
C VAL A 178 -0.08 59.07 6.51
N TYR A 179 -1.06 59.70 7.13
CA TYR A 179 -2.46 59.63 6.70
C TYR A 179 -2.70 60.60 5.53
N GLU A 180 -2.84 60.07 4.31
CA GLU A 180 -3.16 60.83 3.10
C GLU A 180 -4.64 60.67 2.68
N GLY A 181 -5.53 60.41 3.65
CA GLY A 181 -6.95 60.20 3.38
C GLY A 181 -7.77 61.50 3.23
N PRO A 182 -9.05 61.41 2.82
CA PRO A 182 -9.92 62.57 2.62
C PRO A 182 -10.13 63.43 3.88
N LEU A 183 -9.94 62.85 5.07
CA LEU A 183 -10.07 63.54 6.36
C LEU A 183 -8.75 64.17 6.83
N ALA A 184 -7.68 64.14 6.03
CA ALA A 184 -6.37 64.63 6.47
C ALA A 184 -6.41 66.11 6.89
N ALA A 185 -7.24 66.93 6.22
CA ALA A 185 -7.41 68.34 6.53
C ALA A 185 -8.16 68.62 7.86
N THR A 186 -8.91 67.64 8.38
CA THR A 186 -9.72 67.75 9.61
C THR A 186 -9.25 66.83 10.72
N SER A 187 -8.12 66.14 10.51
CA SER A 187 -7.59 65.15 11.45
C SER A 187 -6.94 65.83 12.66
N THR A 188 -7.42 65.50 13.86
CA THR A 188 -6.78 65.89 15.13
C THR A 188 -5.42 65.20 15.28
N ASP A 189 -4.51 65.81 16.03
CA ASP A 189 -3.17 65.24 16.30
C ASP A 189 -3.23 63.82 16.89
N THR A 190 -4.20 63.56 17.77
CA THR A 190 -4.47 62.22 18.34
C THR A 190 -4.87 61.17 17.29
N HIS A 191 -5.55 61.58 16.22
CA HIS A 191 -5.91 60.69 15.12
C HIS A 191 -4.66 60.30 14.32
N LEU A 192 -3.79 61.27 14.02
CA LEU A 192 -2.54 61.03 13.31
C LEU A 192 -1.59 60.14 14.12
N GLU A 193 -1.53 60.34 15.44
CA GLU A 193 -0.79 59.46 16.34
C GLU A 193 -1.35 58.02 16.32
N GLY A 194 -2.68 57.87 16.35
CA GLY A 194 -3.33 56.56 16.26
C GLY A 194 -3.04 55.84 14.94
N VAL A 195 -3.07 56.55 13.80
CA VAL A 195 -2.73 55.98 12.49
C VAL A 195 -1.28 55.51 12.46
N ARG A 196 -0.34 56.34 12.96
CA ARG A 196 1.07 55.97 13.06
C ARG A 196 1.28 54.74 13.94
N ALA A 197 0.69 54.74 15.13
CA ALA A 197 0.78 53.63 16.07
C ALA A 197 0.22 52.34 15.46
N TYR A 198 -0.91 52.42 14.76
CA TYR A 198 -1.51 51.27 14.09
C TYR A 198 -0.63 50.76 12.94
N ALA A 199 -0.14 51.64 12.07
CA ALA A 199 0.75 51.25 10.97
C ALA A 199 2.02 50.55 11.48
N LEU A 200 2.65 51.08 12.53
CA LEU A 200 3.80 50.46 13.18
C LEU A 200 3.44 49.11 13.84
N SER A 201 2.25 49.01 14.45
CA SER A 201 1.78 47.75 15.04
C SER A 201 1.61 46.66 13.99
N GLN A 202 1.09 47.01 12.81
CA GLN A 202 0.92 46.07 11.69
C GLN A 202 2.27 45.64 11.14
N ALA A 203 3.19 46.58 10.89
CA ALA A 203 4.54 46.25 10.45
C ALA A 203 5.24 45.29 11.43
N HIS A 204 5.09 45.53 12.74
CA HIS A 204 5.62 44.63 13.76
C HIS A 204 4.98 43.23 13.69
N LEU A 205 3.66 43.14 13.53
CA LEU A 205 2.94 41.87 13.41
C LEU A 205 3.44 41.03 12.21
N TYR A 206 3.58 41.65 11.04
CA TYR A 206 4.10 40.95 9.85
C TYR A 206 5.52 40.41 10.06
N ARG A 207 6.40 41.19 10.70
CA ARG A 207 7.76 40.73 11.07
C ARG A 207 7.73 39.62 12.12
N GLN A 208 6.82 39.66 13.07
CA GLN A 208 6.63 38.57 14.04
C GLN A 208 6.17 37.28 13.36
N ILE A 209 5.23 37.35 12.41
CA ILE A 209 4.78 36.19 11.64
C ILE A 209 5.94 35.62 10.82
N ALA A 210 6.72 36.48 10.14
CA ALA A 210 7.90 36.06 9.39
C ALA A 210 8.95 35.38 10.28
N TRP A 211 9.19 35.93 11.48
CA TRP A 211 10.11 35.33 12.46
C TRP A 211 9.62 33.96 12.94
N ASN A 212 8.32 33.81 13.21
CA ASN A 212 7.73 32.53 13.60
C ASN A 212 7.87 31.47 12.51
N PHE A 213 7.61 31.83 11.25
CA PHE A 213 7.80 30.91 10.12
C PHE A 213 9.26 30.53 9.94
N ARG A 214 10.19 31.50 9.98
CA ARG A 214 11.62 31.23 9.91
C ARG A 214 12.06 30.23 10.98
N ARG A 215 11.66 30.45 12.23
CA ARG A 215 12.01 29.55 13.33
C ARG A 215 11.41 28.14 13.14
N MET A 216 10.16 28.04 12.72
CA MET A 216 9.50 26.76 12.44
C MET A 216 10.23 25.98 11.32
N TRP A 217 10.71 26.70 10.32
CA TRP A 217 11.40 26.15 9.16
C TRP A 217 12.85 25.77 9.44
N GLU A 218 13.57 26.54 10.24
CA GLU A 218 14.92 26.17 10.70
C GLU A 218 14.89 24.91 11.60
N THR A 219 13.83 24.72 12.37
CA THR A 219 13.68 23.53 13.21
C THR A 219 13.36 22.27 12.41
N SER A 220 12.66 22.38 11.27
CA SER A 220 12.40 21.21 10.41
C SER A 220 13.65 20.79 9.65
N ASP A 221 14.38 21.77 9.10
CA ASP A 221 15.56 21.50 8.27
C ASP A 221 16.72 20.90 9.09
N SER A 222 16.82 21.22 10.39
CA SER A 222 17.85 20.64 11.28
C SER A 222 17.53 19.24 11.80
N SER A 223 16.29 18.75 11.62
CA SER A 223 15.90 17.39 12.03
C SER A 223 16.13 16.32 10.95
N GLU A 224 16.47 16.75 9.73
CA GLU A 224 16.57 15.90 8.54
C GLU A 224 18.02 15.68 8.05
N GLU A 225 19.04 15.99 8.85
CA GLU A 225 20.40 15.45 8.65
C GLU A 225 20.40 13.94 8.99
N VAL A 226 19.72 13.15 8.16
CA VAL A 226 19.82 11.69 8.15
C VAL A 226 20.90 11.36 7.13
N GLU A 227 21.96 10.72 7.60
CA GLU A 227 23.12 10.28 6.82
C GLU A 227 22.70 9.68 5.47
N ASP A 228 23.19 10.28 4.38
CA ASP A 228 23.22 9.68 3.06
C ASP A 228 24.01 8.36 3.13
N LEU A 229 23.31 7.26 3.36
CA LEU A 229 23.84 5.91 3.13
C LEU A 229 23.74 5.60 1.63
N GLU A 230 24.52 6.34 0.84
CA GLU A 230 25.01 5.84 -0.44
C GLU A 230 26.18 4.90 -0.14
N GLU A 231 25.93 3.59 -0.11
CA GLU A 231 26.87 2.47 -0.40
C GLU A 231 26.42 1.19 0.32
N VAL A 232 25.80 0.24 -0.39
CA VAL A 232 26.30 -1.15 -0.50
C VAL A 232 25.70 -1.77 -1.78
N GLY A 233 26.49 -1.78 -2.85
CA GLY A 233 26.34 -2.74 -3.92
C GLY A 233 26.84 -4.11 -3.47
N GLU A 234 26.23 -5.16 -4.01
CA GLU A 234 26.70 -6.56 -4.03
C GLU A 234 27.17 -7.18 -2.70
N MET A 235 26.37 -8.09 -2.12
CA MET A 235 26.96 -9.26 -1.48
C MET A 235 26.17 -10.54 -1.79
N ASP A 236 26.92 -11.43 -2.43
CA ASP A 236 26.55 -12.71 -2.98
C ASP A 236 26.49 -13.80 -1.89
N SER A 237 25.79 -14.89 -2.23
CA SER A 237 25.81 -16.26 -1.68
C SER A 237 26.79 -16.64 -0.55
N ALA A 238 26.25 -17.18 0.57
CA ALA A 238 26.73 -18.37 1.31
C ALA A 238 25.75 -18.64 2.49
N SER A 239 24.94 -19.70 2.50
CA SER A 239 25.23 -21.07 2.98
C SER A 239 25.89 -21.15 4.36
N GLU A 240 25.13 -21.64 5.35
CA GLU A 240 25.52 -22.39 6.56
C GLU A 240 24.22 -22.53 7.38
N ASP A 241 23.54 -23.69 7.37
CA ASP A 241 23.80 -24.88 8.20
C ASP A 241 24.14 -24.51 9.64
N GLU A 242 23.13 -24.53 10.52
CA GLU A 242 23.36 -24.73 11.96
C GLU A 242 22.40 -25.82 12.48
N GLU A 243 23.05 -26.79 13.10
CA GLU A 243 22.56 -28.07 13.58
C GLU A 243 21.69 -27.92 14.84
N GLU A 244 20.82 -28.93 15.05
CA GLU A 244 20.07 -29.11 16.28
C GLU A 244 21.02 -29.60 17.40
N ASP A 245 21.28 -28.75 18.41
CA ASP A 245 21.89 -29.21 19.66
C ASP A 245 20.82 -29.55 20.71
N GLU A 246 20.81 -30.82 21.12
CA GLU A 246 20.12 -31.34 22.30
C GLU A 246 20.50 -30.56 23.57
N ALA A 247 19.51 -30.16 24.37
CA ALA A 247 19.73 -29.87 25.77
C ALA A 247 18.50 -30.22 26.63
N GLY A 248 18.62 -31.35 27.34
CA GLY A 248 18.44 -31.36 28.79
C GLY A 248 17.02 -31.40 29.33
N ILE A 249 16.55 -32.62 29.59
CA ILE A 249 15.64 -32.92 30.69
C ILE A 249 16.15 -32.25 31.97
N PHE A 250 15.37 -31.36 32.55
CA PHE A 250 15.42 -31.03 33.97
C PHE A 250 13.98 -30.87 34.46
N GLY A 251 13.57 -31.80 35.31
CA GLY A 251 12.36 -31.66 36.13
C GLY A 251 12.65 -30.77 37.32
N GLU A 252 11.64 -30.07 37.80
CA GLU A 252 11.51 -29.77 39.22
C GLU A 252 10.03 -29.59 39.58
N ASP A 253 9.70 -30.23 40.69
CA ASP A 253 8.41 -30.39 41.33
C ASP A 253 7.89 -29.09 41.99
N ASP A 254 6.65 -29.21 42.50
CA ASP A 254 6.04 -28.48 43.60
C ASP A 254 5.44 -27.10 43.36
N ILE A 255 4.11 -27.06 43.23
CA ILE A 255 3.33 -26.18 44.12
C ILE A 255 1.92 -26.73 44.42
N ALA A 256 1.52 -26.49 45.67
CA ALA A 256 0.61 -27.28 46.49
C ALA A 256 -0.90 -27.11 46.23
N ASP A 257 -1.62 -28.17 46.65
CA ASP A 257 -3.01 -28.22 47.10
C ASP A 257 -3.48 -26.96 47.84
N VAL A 258 -4.69 -26.49 47.49
CA VAL A 258 -5.54 -25.70 48.38
C VAL A 258 -6.96 -26.29 48.29
N PRO A 259 -7.58 -26.65 49.44
CA PRO A 259 -8.84 -27.38 49.48
C PRO A 259 -10.08 -26.49 49.36
N ASP A 260 -11.17 -27.12 48.92
CA ASP A 260 -12.53 -26.60 48.82
C ASP A 260 -13.11 -26.14 50.18
N GLU A 261 -13.73 -24.96 50.18
CA GLU A 261 -14.94 -24.62 50.96
C GLU A 261 -15.92 -23.81 50.10
#